data_AF-R5J245-F1
#
_entry.id   AF-R5J245-F1
#
_cell.length_a   1.000
_cell.length_b   1.000
_cell.length_c   1.000
_cell.angle_alpha   90.00
_cell.angle_beta   90.00
_cell.angle_gamma   90.00
#
_symmetry.space_group_name_H-M   'P 1'
#
loop_
_entity.id
_entity.type
_entity.pdbx_description
1 polymer ?
#
loop_
_entity_poly.entity_id
_entity_poly.type
_entity_poly.pdbx_seq_one_letter_code
_entity_poly.pdbx_strand_id
1 'polypeptide(L)' 'MQNGEKGFEPVWCPFYREDSGRSIYCEGITDESFLRLTFASGRAKRQQMEIFCRTKNCGKCELYTAINARYADD' A
#
# COMPACT_ATOMS: atom_id res chain seq x y z
N MET A 1 -1.43 -32.82 7.84
CA MET A 1 -0.72 -31.82 7.03
C MET A 1 -1.67 -30.65 6.79
N GLN A 2 -1.50 -29.52 7.48
CA GLN A 2 -1.91 -28.22 6.96
C GLN A 2 -0.83 -27.22 7.37
N ASN A 3 -0.25 -26.60 6.35
CA ASN A 3 1.00 -25.85 6.37
C ASN A 3 0.81 -24.51 7.08
N GLY A 4 1.87 -24.04 7.76
CA GLY A 4 1.89 -22.73 8.38
C GLY A 4 1.79 -21.61 7.35
N GLU A 5 0.68 -20.88 7.38
CA GLU A 5 0.59 -19.56 6.76
C GLU A 5 1.00 -18.53 7.81
N LYS A 6 2.20 -17.98 7.63
CA LYS A 6 2.76 -16.90 8.45
C LYS A 6 1.85 -15.68 8.25
N GLY A 7 0.92 -15.45 9.18
CA GLY A 7 -0.11 -14.42 9.05
C GLY A 7 0.47 -13.07 8.66
N PHE A 8 0.10 -12.60 7.46
CA PHE A 8 0.38 -11.23 7.06
C PHE A 8 -0.45 -10.31 7.96
N GLU A 9 0.19 -9.39 8.69
CA GLU A 9 -0.54 -8.38 9.43
C GLU A 9 -1.48 -7.61 8.49
N PRO A 10 -2.72 -7.29 8.94
CA PRO A 10 -3.70 -6.65 8.09
C PRO A 10 -3.21 -5.28 7.61
N VAL A 11 -3.35 -5.01 6.31
CA VAL A 11 -3.11 -3.70 5.71
C VAL A 11 -4.40 -2.88 5.83
N TRP A 12 -4.30 -1.68 6.38
CA TRP A 12 -5.42 -0.78 6.61
C TRP A 12 -5.74 0.10 5.39
N CYS A 13 -4.74 0.41 4.56
CA CYS A 13 -4.93 1.26 3.39
C CYS A 13 -5.91 0.61 2.39
N PRO A 14 -7.03 1.27 2.03
CA PRO A 14 -8.06 0.68 1.16
C PRO A 14 -7.56 0.48 -0.29
N PHE A 15 -6.57 1.28 -0.71
CA PHE A 15 -6.03 1.22 -2.05
C PHE A 15 -4.89 0.21 -2.21
N TYR A 16 -4.45 -0.44 -1.13
CA TYR A 16 -3.39 -1.44 -1.19
C TYR A 16 -3.84 -2.69 -1.97
N ARG A 17 -2.98 -3.18 -2.87
CA ARG A 17 -3.22 -4.41 -3.63
C ARG A 17 -2.30 -5.52 -3.15
N GLU A 18 -0.99 -5.28 -3.26
CA GLU A 18 0.04 -6.25 -2.95
C GLU A 18 1.39 -5.57 -2.72
N ASP A 19 2.36 -6.34 -2.24
CA ASP A 19 3.74 -5.91 -2.11
C ASP A 19 4.70 -6.98 -2.63
N SER A 20 5.74 -6.57 -3.34
CA SER A 20 6.74 -7.51 -3.89
C SER A 20 8.13 -6.90 -3.82
N GLY A 21 9.09 -7.65 -3.28
CA GLY A 21 10.47 -7.19 -3.07
C GLY A 21 10.51 -5.85 -2.33
N ARG A 22 11.02 -4.81 -3.00
CA ARG A 22 11.12 -3.43 -2.50
C ARG A 22 10.00 -2.52 -3.00
N SER A 23 8.88 -3.07 -3.46
CA SER A 23 7.76 -2.29 -3.98
C SER A 23 6.46 -2.57 -3.23
N ILE A 24 5.59 -1.57 -3.22
CA ILE A 24 4.17 -1.64 -2.84
C ILE A 24 3.36 -1.25 -4.08
N TYR A 25 2.29 -2.00 -4.33
CA TYR A 25 1.35 -1.76 -5.41
C TYR A 25 0.00 -1.35 -4.82
N CYS A 26 -0.54 -0.26 -5.35
CA CYS A 26 -1.85 0.24 -5.01
C CYS A 26 -2.72 0.33 -6.26
N GLU A 27 -4.00 0.58 -6.06
CA GLU A 27 -4.90 1.07 -7.10
C GLU A 27 -4.28 2.24 -7.89
N GLY A 28 -4.70 2.39 -9.15
CA GLY A 28 -4.28 3.49 -10.01
C GLY A 28 -5.14 4.73 -9.84
N ILE A 29 -4.64 5.83 -10.40
CA ILE A 29 -5.41 7.08 -10.55
C ILE A 29 -6.42 7.02 -11.72
N THR A 30 -6.31 6.00 -12.57
CA THR A 30 -7.28 5.68 -13.63
C THR A 30 -7.70 4.21 -13.51
N ASP A 31 -8.82 3.83 -14.12
CA ASP A 31 -9.36 2.45 -14.07
C ASP A 31 -8.41 1.38 -14.58
N GLU A 32 -7.61 1.73 -15.59
CA GLU A 32 -6.69 0.81 -16.25
C GLU A 32 -5.24 0.98 -15.80
N SER A 33 -5.02 1.55 -14.61
CA SER A 33 -3.67 1.74 -14.07
C SER A 33 -3.51 1.19 -12.65
N PHE A 34 -2.25 1.09 -12.23
CA PHE A 34 -1.84 0.81 -10.86
C PHE A 34 -0.70 1.75 -10.50
N LEU A 35 -0.67 2.22 -9.24
CA LEU A 35 0.48 2.95 -8.72
C LEU A 35 1.46 2.00 -8.05
N ARG A 36 2.74 2.22 -8.31
CA ARG A 36 3.84 1.47 -7.71
C ARG A 36 4.80 2.41 -7.02
N LEU A 37 4.95 2.26 -5.71
CA LEU A 37 6.03 2.91 -4.96
C LEU A 37 7.19 1.92 -4.80
N THR A 38 8.36 2.29 -5.29
CA THR A 38 9.59 1.47 -5.19
C THR A 38 10.58 2.16 -4.27
N PHE A 39 11.00 1.44 -3.24
CA PHE A 39 11.85 1.96 -2.18
C PHE A 39 13.33 1.65 -2.46
N ALA A 40 14.20 2.56 -2.02
CA ALA A 40 15.65 2.36 -2.08
C ALA A 40 16.08 1.10 -1.32
N SER A 41 15.39 0.73 -0.23
CA SER A 41 15.69 -0.47 0.56
C SER A 41 14.43 -1.16 1.08
N GLY A 42 14.56 -2.45 1.44
CA GLY A 42 13.49 -3.19 2.10
C GLY A 42 13.13 -2.60 3.49
N ARG A 43 14.08 -1.95 4.16
CA ARG A 43 13.84 -1.22 5.41
C ARG A 43 12.92 -0.02 5.19
N ALA A 44 13.17 0.77 4.14
CA ALA A 44 12.33 1.93 3.81
C ALA A 44 10.90 1.49 3.47
N LYS A 45 10.75 0.42 2.68
CA LYS A 45 9.43 -0.20 2.43
C LYS A 45 8.74 -0.61 3.72
N ARG A 46 9.46 -1.31 4.61
CA ARG A 46 8.90 -1.78 5.88
C ARG A 46 8.43 -0.61 6.74
N GLN A 47 9.22 0.47 6.82
CA GLN A 47 8.82 1.69 7.51
C GLN A 47 7.56 2.30 6.91
N GLN A 48 7.43 2.40 5.58
CA GLN A 48 6.17 2.86 4.96
C GLN A 48 4.98 1.99 5.39
N MET A 49 5.15 0.66 5.33
CA MET A 49 4.11 -0.29 5.69
C MET A 49 3.69 -0.14 7.16
N GLU A 50 4.65 -0.10 8.08
CA GLU A 50 4.42 0.00 9.52
C GLU A 50 3.85 1.35 9.95
N ILE A 51 4.26 2.45 9.31
CA ILE A 51 3.80 3.79 9.68
C ILE A 51 2.44 4.10 9.07
N PHE A 52 2.27 3.81 7.78
CA PHE A 52 1.11 4.27 7.02
C PHE A 52 0.19 3.14 6.60
N CYS A 53 0.69 2.08 5.95
CA CYS A 53 -0.19 1.10 5.31
C CYS A 53 -0.91 0.20 6.31
N ARG A 54 -0.29 -0.14 7.46
CA ARG A 54 -0.84 -1.03 8.49
C ARG A 54 -1.48 -0.30 9.67
N THR A 55 -1.64 1.02 9.58
CA THR A 55 -2.26 1.82 10.64
C THR A 55 -3.39 2.67 10.06
N LYS A 56 -4.21 3.24 10.94
CA LYS A 56 -5.23 4.24 10.56
C LYS A 56 -4.64 5.53 9.97
N ASN A 57 -3.32 5.68 9.96
CA ASN A 57 -2.63 6.82 9.37
C ASN A 57 -2.43 6.69 7.85
N CYS A 58 -3.06 5.72 7.17
CA CYS A 58 -2.93 5.57 5.72
C CYS A 58 -3.27 6.84 4.95
N GLY A 59 -4.14 7.72 5.48
CA GLY A 59 -4.44 9.04 4.92
C GLY A 59 -3.26 10.01 4.79
N LYS A 60 -2.12 9.70 5.44
CA LYS A 60 -0.86 10.46 5.30
C LYS A 60 0.12 9.86 4.29
N CYS A 61 -0.19 8.69 3.72
CA CYS A 61 0.61 8.06 2.67
C CYS A 61 0.48 8.85 1.37
N GLU A 62 1.58 9.09 0.66
CA GLU A 62 1.57 9.85 -0.59
C GLU A 62 0.71 9.17 -1.67
N LEU A 63 0.77 7.83 -1.75
CA LEU A 63 -0.08 7.07 -2.67
C LEU A 63 -1.56 7.17 -2.32
N TYR A 64 -1.90 7.16 -1.02
CA TYR A 64 -3.28 7.31 -0.60
C TYR A 64 -3.82 8.66 -1.07
N THR A 65 -3.09 9.75 -0.81
CA THR A 65 -3.53 11.09 -1.20
C THR A 65 -3.68 11.21 -2.72
N ALA A 66 -2.73 10.65 -3.48
CA ALA A 66 -2.79 10.67 -4.94
C ALA A 66 -4.02 9.91 -5.49
N ILE A 67 -4.34 8.75 -4.93
CA ILE A 67 -5.49 7.94 -5.37
C ILE A 67 -6.80 8.54 -4.86
N ASN A 68 -6.85 8.98 -3.60
CA ASN A 68 -8.04 9.57 -3.00
C ASN A 68 -8.48 10.86 -3.72
N ALA A 69 -7.54 11.59 -4.32
CA ALA A 69 -7.86 12.77 -5.15
C ALA A 69 -8.78 12.42 -6.34
N ARG A 70 -8.65 11.20 -6.89
CA ARG A 70 -9.54 10.69 -7.95
C ARG A 70 -11.02 10.68 -7.53
N TYR A 71 -11.28 10.42 -6.25
CA TYR A 71 -12.62 10.28 -5.68
C TYR A 71 -13.12 11.56 -5.00
N ALA A 72 -12.33 12.64 -4.99
CA ALA A 72 -12.67 13.87 -4.29
C ALA A 72 -13.63 14.77 -5.10
N ASP A 73 -13.76 14.52 -6.40
CA ASP A 73 -14.59 15.27 -7.34
C ASP A 73 -15.92 14.56 -7.70
N ASP A 74 -16.17 13.36 -7.14
CA ASP A 74 -17.42 12.58 -7.24
C ASP A 74 -18.29 12.74 -5.97
#